data_AF-A0A7W1GYA9-F1
#
_entry.id   AF-A0A7W1GYA9-F1
#
_cell.length_a   1.000
_cell.length_b   1.000
_cell.length_c   1.000
_cell.angle_alpha   90.00
_cell.angle_beta   90.00
_cell.angle_gamma   90.00
#
_symmetry.space_group_name_H-M   'P 1'
#
loop_
_entity.id
_entity.type
_entity.pdbx_description
1 polymer ?
#
loop_
_entity_poly.entity_id
_entity_poly.type
_entity_poly.pdbx_seq_one_letter_code
_entity_poly.pdbx_strand_id
1 'polypeptide(L)'
;MKLNIKYALVSLGLGLTVSSHAIVTFGGSDAYGVQTSVSLLTFNLNIGAVPTASGTAPPPYNDTDQVLSLNVSGGALGSLSTGIMTVNASSDVDGTAGSRFAMADAEVNGLNLVLVPGTGSPDLLNLTADQVTSDSMVSGDFGSLVGVGNTVLTNTVLTILGTGVSINSNPAPNTVVFNSLGITITLNEQFASGDGISSRGQTTNAIHIGLVDVVGGGGLVNGDIVIAHSAANLEAVVPEPTSIIGAVVGLAWLAARRRRR
;
A
#
# COMPACT_ATOMS: atom_id res chain seq x y z
N MET A 1 33.53 -69.13 -36.95
CA MET A 1 32.48 -68.17 -37.34
C MET A 1 32.21 -67.27 -36.12
N LYS A 2 32.62 -66.00 -36.19
CA LYS A 2 32.71 -65.08 -35.05
C LYS A 2 31.32 -64.53 -34.68
N LEU A 3 30.90 -64.74 -33.44
CA LEU A 3 29.73 -64.12 -32.83
C LEU A 3 30.15 -62.77 -32.24
N ASN A 4 29.54 -61.66 -32.69
CA ASN A 4 29.81 -60.31 -32.17
C ASN A 4 28.47 -59.57 -31.98
N ILE A 5 27.83 -59.78 -30.83
CA ILE A 5 26.69 -58.98 -30.39
C ILE A 5 27.23 -57.91 -29.45
N LYS A 6 27.45 -56.71 -29.98
CA LYS A 6 27.76 -55.51 -29.20
C LYS A 6 26.44 -54.92 -28.69
N TYR A 7 26.11 -55.19 -27.42
CA TYR A 7 25.01 -54.53 -26.72
C TYR A 7 25.36 -53.05 -26.46
N ALA A 8 24.79 -52.15 -27.25
CA ALA A 8 24.77 -50.72 -26.95
C ALA A 8 23.56 -50.41 -26.05
N LEU A 9 23.74 -50.54 -24.73
CA LEU A 9 22.79 -50.07 -23.73
C LEU A 9 22.96 -48.54 -23.60
N VAL A 10 22.19 -47.80 -24.40
CA VAL A 10 21.96 -46.36 -24.21
C VAL A 10 21.11 -46.21 -22.95
N SER A 11 21.77 -45.92 -21.82
CA SER A 11 21.08 -45.57 -20.57
C SER A 11 20.61 -44.13 -20.68
N LEU A 12 19.35 -43.94 -21.07
CA LEU A 12 18.64 -42.67 -21.02
C LEU A 12 18.40 -42.33 -19.54
N GLY A 13 19.27 -41.52 -18.95
CA GLY A 13 19.06 -41.02 -17.58
C GLY A 13 17.96 -39.97 -17.61
N LEU A 14 16.73 -40.36 -17.25
CA LEU A 14 15.69 -39.41 -16.88
C LEU A 14 16.15 -38.66 -15.63
N GLY A 15 16.68 -37.46 -15.80
CA GLY A 15 16.80 -36.50 -14.71
C GLY A 15 15.40 -36.09 -14.29
N LEU A 16 15.01 -36.43 -13.05
CA LEU A 16 13.83 -35.86 -12.42
C LEU A 16 14.12 -34.38 -12.17
N THR A 17 13.76 -33.52 -13.13
CA THR A 17 13.68 -32.09 -12.91
C THR A 17 12.46 -31.86 -12.02
N VAL A 18 12.67 -31.61 -10.73
CA VAL A 18 11.61 -31.02 -9.91
C VAL A 18 11.37 -29.60 -10.45
N SER A 19 10.16 -29.34 -10.92
CA SER A 19 9.77 -27.99 -11.33
C SER A 19 9.74 -27.13 -10.07
N SER A 20 10.62 -26.13 -9.97
CA SER A 20 10.53 -25.13 -8.92
C SER A 20 9.34 -24.24 -9.24
N HIS A 21 8.23 -24.43 -8.52
CA HIS A 21 7.13 -23.48 -8.58
C HIS A 21 7.55 -22.23 -7.83
N ALA A 22 7.37 -21.08 -8.47
CA ALA A 22 7.49 -19.80 -7.80
C ALA A 22 6.40 -19.67 -6.75
N ILE A 23 6.70 -18.99 -5.66
CA ILE A 23 5.81 -18.87 -4.50
C ILE A 23 5.85 -17.42 -4.01
N VAL A 24 4.68 -16.90 -3.62
CA VAL A 24 4.59 -15.64 -2.87
C VAL A 24 5.13 -15.89 -1.46
N THR A 25 6.26 -15.26 -1.13
CA THR A 25 6.97 -15.48 0.14
C THR A 25 6.86 -14.34 1.11
N PHE A 26 6.31 -13.19 0.68
CA PHE A 26 6.12 -12.03 1.52
C PHE A 26 4.80 -11.35 1.19
N GLY A 27 4.07 -10.95 2.23
CA GLY A 27 2.92 -10.06 2.13
C GLY A 27 2.96 -9.01 3.23
N GLY A 28 3.00 -7.74 2.86
CA GLY A 28 2.96 -6.62 3.80
C GLY A 28 1.70 -5.78 3.54
N SER A 29 1.15 -5.24 4.61
CA SER A 29 0.11 -4.23 4.52
C SER A 29 0.11 -3.33 5.73
N ASP A 30 -0.26 -2.07 5.51
CA ASP A 30 -0.33 -1.03 6.52
C ASP A 30 -1.42 -0.01 6.18
N ALA A 31 -2.10 0.49 7.21
CA ALA A 31 -3.14 1.49 7.09
C ALA A 31 -3.08 2.46 8.26
N TYR A 32 -3.43 3.72 8.00
CA TYR A 32 -3.68 4.70 9.04
C TYR A 32 -4.83 5.65 8.70
N GLY A 33 -5.53 6.10 9.73
CA GLY A 33 -6.71 6.95 9.56
C GLY A 33 -6.33 8.38 9.18
N VAL A 34 -5.48 9.03 9.98
CA VAL A 34 -5.07 10.41 9.75
C VAL A 34 -3.60 10.61 10.13
N GLN A 35 -2.90 11.39 9.32
CA GLN A 35 -1.58 11.95 9.63
C GLN A 35 -1.58 13.43 9.24
N THR A 36 -1.13 14.29 10.14
CA THR A 36 -1.00 15.73 9.87
C THR A 36 0.33 16.25 10.37
N SER A 37 0.95 17.11 9.58
CA SER A 37 2.12 17.86 10.00
C SER A 37 2.04 19.25 9.38
N VAL A 38 1.22 20.12 9.96
CA VAL A 38 1.02 21.49 9.50
C VAL A 38 1.53 22.49 10.53
N SER A 39 2.15 23.56 10.06
CA SER A 39 2.71 24.63 10.88
C SER A 39 2.32 26.01 10.37
N LEU A 40 2.11 26.94 11.30
CA LEU A 40 1.91 28.36 11.07
C LEU A 40 2.57 29.14 12.20
N LEU A 41 3.67 29.85 11.90
CA LEU A 41 4.46 30.57 12.91
C LEU A 41 4.85 29.64 14.08
N THR A 42 4.31 29.89 15.27
CA THR A 42 4.52 29.08 16.48
C THR A 42 3.46 28.01 16.70
N PHE A 43 2.40 27.99 15.89
CA PHE A 43 1.31 27.02 15.99
C PHE A 43 1.61 25.80 15.14
N ASN A 44 1.34 24.63 15.68
CA ASN A 44 1.45 23.36 14.97
C ASN A 44 0.17 22.53 15.14
N LEU A 45 -0.19 21.84 14.07
CA LEU A 45 -1.18 20.79 14.05
C LEU A 45 -0.42 19.56 13.57
N ASN A 46 0.19 18.87 14.53
CA ASN A 46 1.00 17.70 14.29
C ASN A 46 0.38 16.50 15.00
N ILE A 47 -0.02 15.51 14.22
CA ILE A 47 -0.59 14.25 14.68
C ILE A 47 0.11 13.16 13.88
N GLY A 48 0.76 12.25 14.60
CA GLY A 48 1.30 11.04 13.97
C GLY A 48 0.18 10.18 13.38
N ALA A 49 0.54 9.19 12.57
CA ALA A 49 -0.42 8.24 12.01
C ALA A 49 -1.30 7.63 13.12
N VAL A 50 -2.62 7.80 13.03
CA VAL A 50 -3.59 7.30 14.02
C VAL A 50 -4.97 7.06 13.40
N PRO A 51 -5.68 5.96 13.79
CA PRO A 51 -5.13 4.70 14.29
C PRO A 51 -4.16 4.07 13.27
N THR A 52 -3.47 3.00 13.66
CA THR A 52 -2.56 2.27 12.76
C THR A 52 -2.79 0.77 12.84
N ALA A 53 -2.98 0.11 11.70
CA ALA A 53 -2.92 -1.34 11.57
C ALA A 53 -1.83 -1.70 10.58
N SER A 54 -0.99 -2.69 10.90
CA SER A 54 0.08 -3.13 10.01
C SER A 54 0.54 -4.53 10.35
N GLY A 55 0.95 -5.30 9.35
CA GLY A 55 1.53 -6.62 9.57
C GLY A 55 2.42 -7.08 8.41
N THR A 56 3.11 -8.19 8.65
CA THR A 56 3.92 -8.87 7.64
C THR A 56 3.69 -10.37 7.74
N ALA A 57 3.43 -10.99 6.60
CA ALA A 57 3.22 -12.43 6.44
C ALA A 57 4.37 -13.03 5.61
N PRO A 58 4.77 -14.30 5.85
CA PRO A 58 4.17 -15.29 6.75
C PRO A 58 4.51 -15.14 8.25
N PRO A 59 3.66 -15.66 9.17
CA PRO A 59 2.36 -16.32 8.92
C PRO A 59 1.24 -15.33 8.53
N PRO A 60 0.07 -15.81 8.04
CA PRO A 60 -1.09 -14.97 7.78
C PRO A 60 -1.52 -14.15 9.01
N TYR A 61 -2.05 -12.95 8.78
CA TYR A 61 -2.52 -12.04 9.83
C TYR A 61 -3.78 -11.28 9.37
N ASN A 62 -4.50 -10.75 10.35
CA ASN A 62 -5.66 -9.88 10.17
C ASN A 62 -5.79 -8.98 11.40
N ASP A 63 -5.24 -7.78 11.27
CA ASP A 63 -5.13 -6.81 12.35
C ASP A 63 -6.07 -5.64 12.09
N THR A 64 -6.78 -5.22 13.13
CA THR A 64 -7.70 -4.09 13.11
C THR A 64 -7.38 -3.18 14.28
N ASP A 65 -7.37 -1.87 14.03
CA ASP A 65 -7.31 -0.85 15.08
C ASP A 65 -8.42 0.19 14.88
N GLN A 66 -8.91 0.74 15.98
CA GLN A 66 -10.02 1.68 15.98
C GLN A 66 -9.83 2.78 17.02
N VAL A 67 -10.14 4.01 16.60
CA VAL A 67 -10.21 5.17 17.49
C VAL A 67 -11.61 5.75 17.41
N LEU A 68 -12.27 5.87 18.55
CA LEU A 68 -13.67 6.33 18.65
C LEU A 68 -13.85 7.76 18.13
N SER A 69 -12.89 8.64 18.43
CA SER A 69 -12.84 10.00 17.93
C SER A 69 -11.45 10.59 18.10
N LEU A 70 -11.10 11.51 17.20
CA LEU A 70 -9.91 12.36 17.32
C LEU A 70 -10.39 13.81 17.36
N ASN A 71 -9.85 14.60 18.28
CA ASN A 71 -10.08 16.04 18.29
C ASN A 71 -8.77 16.72 18.66
N VAL A 72 -8.21 17.47 17.71
CA VAL A 72 -6.96 18.20 17.88
C VAL A 72 -7.13 19.62 17.40
N SER A 73 -6.68 20.57 18.21
CA SER A 73 -6.68 22.00 17.87
C SER A 73 -5.24 22.51 17.84
N GLY A 74 -4.89 23.18 16.73
CA GLY A 74 -3.67 23.94 16.56
C GLY A 74 -3.83 25.43 16.90
N GLY A 75 -4.87 25.79 17.67
CA GLY A 75 -5.17 27.19 17.99
C GLY A 75 -5.50 28.01 16.75
N ALA A 76 -4.71 29.06 16.47
CA ALA A 76 -4.92 29.93 15.32
C ALA A 76 -4.72 29.24 13.96
N LEU A 77 -4.03 28.09 13.93
CA LEU A 77 -3.88 27.28 12.74
C LEU A 77 -5.17 26.53 12.37
N GLY A 78 -6.07 26.29 13.32
CA GLY A 78 -7.32 25.57 13.10
C GLY A 78 -7.43 24.28 13.89
N SER A 79 -8.25 23.35 13.40
CA SER A 79 -8.59 22.11 14.10
C SER A 79 -8.89 20.97 13.14
N LEU A 80 -8.61 19.76 13.61
CA LEU A 80 -8.99 18.52 12.97
C LEU A 80 -9.79 17.69 13.97
N SER A 81 -10.98 17.29 13.54
CA SER A 81 -11.84 16.38 14.30
C SER A 81 -12.36 15.26 13.41
N THR A 82 -12.46 14.07 13.99
CA THR A 82 -13.08 12.90 13.37
C THR A 82 -13.98 12.20 14.38
N GLY A 83 -14.97 11.48 13.86
CA GLY A 83 -15.67 10.43 14.58
C GLY A 83 -14.85 9.14 14.58
N ILE A 84 -15.53 8.01 14.40
CA ILE A 84 -14.89 6.70 14.45
C ILE A 84 -13.94 6.55 13.25
N MET A 85 -12.70 6.21 13.55
CA MET A 85 -11.73 5.77 12.55
C MET A 85 -11.47 4.28 12.74
N THR A 86 -11.52 3.54 11.65
CA THR A 86 -11.23 2.10 11.60
C THR A 86 -10.18 1.86 10.54
N VAL A 87 -9.15 1.08 10.87
CA VAL A 87 -8.12 0.69 9.92
C VAL A 87 -7.91 -0.81 10.02
N ASN A 88 -7.68 -1.45 8.87
CA ASN A 88 -7.44 -2.89 8.79
C ASN A 88 -6.20 -3.17 7.94
N ALA A 89 -5.45 -4.20 8.33
CA ALA A 89 -4.32 -4.73 7.59
C ALA A 89 -4.38 -6.26 7.65
N SER A 90 -4.39 -6.92 6.49
CA SER A 90 -4.42 -8.39 6.41
C SER A 90 -3.59 -8.96 5.27
N SER A 91 -3.16 -10.20 5.43
CA SER A 91 -2.56 -11.01 4.36
C SER A 91 -2.77 -12.49 4.60
N ASP A 92 -2.94 -13.26 3.52
CA ASP A 92 -3.06 -14.73 3.55
C ASP A 92 -1.75 -15.46 3.22
N VAL A 93 -0.63 -14.73 3.07
CA VAL A 93 0.65 -15.32 2.69
C VAL A 93 1.12 -16.29 3.78
N ASP A 94 1.15 -17.58 3.43
CA ASP A 94 1.49 -18.69 4.32
C ASP A 94 2.80 -19.38 3.92
N GLY A 95 3.49 -18.86 2.89
CA GLY A 95 4.68 -19.46 2.31
C GLY A 95 4.42 -20.73 1.50
N THR A 96 3.17 -21.05 1.19
CA THR A 96 2.81 -22.16 0.30
C THR A 96 2.45 -21.65 -1.10
N ALA A 97 2.42 -22.55 -2.09
CA ALA A 97 2.19 -22.17 -3.49
C ALA A 97 0.77 -21.66 -3.75
N GLY A 98 0.62 -20.90 -4.84
CA GLY A 98 -0.66 -20.41 -5.33
C GLY A 98 -0.86 -18.91 -5.09
N SER A 99 -1.99 -18.41 -5.58
CA SER A 99 -2.35 -17.00 -5.44
C SER A 99 -2.50 -16.59 -3.98
N ARG A 100 -1.95 -15.43 -3.63
CA ARG A 100 -2.06 -14.80 -2.33
C ARG A 100 -2.58 -13.38 -2.45
N PHE A 101 -2.90 -12.77 -1.32
CA PHE A 101 -3.24 -11.37 -1.22
C PHE A 101 -2.62 -10.70 0.01
N ALA A 102 -2.43 -9.40 -0.11
CA ALA A 102 -2.26 -8.47 1.00
C ALA A 102 -3.25 -7.32 0.78
N MET A 103 -3.89 -6.87 1.84
CA MET A 103 -4.92 -5.85 1.80
C MET A 103 -4.80 -4.93 3.00
N ALA A 104 -5.07 -3.66 2.77
CA ALA A 104 -5.25 -2.67 3.81
C ALA A 104 -6.40 -1.75 3.43
N ASP A 105 -7.15 -1.32 4.44
CA ASP A 105 -8.20 -0.32 4.29
C ASP A 105 -8.22 0.64 5.49
N ALA A 106 -8.67 1.85 5.22
CA ALA A 106 -8.84 2.89 6.22
C ALA A 106 -10.15 3.61 6.00
N GLU A 107 -10.93 3.74 7.07
CA GLU A 107 -12.21 4.43 7.12
C GLU A 107 -12.15 5.53 8.19
N VAL A 108 -12.50 6.75 7.80
CA VAL A 108 -12.60 7.91 8.69
C VAL A 108 -14.03 8.45 8.60
N ASN A 109 -14.79 8.32 9.69
CA ASN A 109 -16.14 8.86 9.79
C ASN A 109 -16.15 10.26 10.42
N GLY A 110 -17.09 11.10 9.99
CA GLY A 110 -17.33 12.43 10.56
C GLY A 110 -16.09 13.33 10.52
N LEU A 111 -15.38 13.36 9.39
CA LEU A 111 -14.23 14.23 9.18
C LEU A 111 -14.67 15.68 9.18
N ASN A 112 -13.99 16.51 9.97
CA ASN A 112 -14.09 17.95 9.95
C ASN A 112 -12.70 18.56 10.17
N LEU A 113 -12.13 19.12 9.12
CA LEU A 113 -10.84 19.80 9.09
C LEU A 113 -11.07 21.25 8.74
N VAL A 114 -10.61 22.15 9.61
CA VAL A 114 -10.62 23.59 9.37
C VAL A 114 -9.20 24.10 9.56
N LEU A 115 -8.66 24.78 8.56
CA LEU A 115 -7.36 25.45 8.62
C LEU A 115 -7.55 26.95 8.52
N VAL A 116 -6.84 27.65 9.41
CA VAL A 116 -6.82 29.11 9.55
C VAL A 116 -8.25 29.67 9.55
N PRO A 117 -8.99 29.47 10.66
CA PRO A 117 -10.35 29.96 10.76
C PRO A 117 -10.35 31.49 10.68
N GLY A 118 -11.16 32.04 9.79
CA GLY A 118 -11.15 33.47 9.53
C GLY A 118 -11.96 34.25 10.58
N THR A 119 -11.32 35.09 11.38
CA THR A 119 -12.03 36.06 12.23
C THR A 119 -12.48 37.26 11.37
N GLY A 120 -13.56 37.09 10.62
CA GLY A 120 -14.11 38.11 9.71
C GLY A 120 -13.67 37.99 8.24
N SER A 121 -12.93 36.94 7.89
CA SER A 121 -12.61 36.49 6.53
C SER A 121 -13.12 35.05 6.35
N PRO A 122 -13.26 34.52 5.13
CA PRO A 122 -13.52 33.10 4.97
C PRO A 122 -12.33 32.26 5.48
N ASP A 123 -12.61 31.02 5.89
CA ASP A 123 -11.58 30.04 6.26
C ASP A 123 -10.67 29.76 5.07
N LEU A 124 -9.38 29.52 5.34
CA LEU A 124 -8.42 29.18 4.28
C LEU A 124 -8.82 27.88 3.60
N LEU A 125 -9.07 26.85 4.40
CA LEU A 125 -9.51 25.54 3.97
C LEU A 125 -10.47 24.97 5.00
N ASN A 126 -11.64 24.53 4.55
CA ASN A 126 -12.57 23.76 5.35
C ASN A 126 -13.04 22.55 4.55
N LEU A 127 -12.79 21.37 5.11
CA LEU A 127 -13.10 20.07 4.54
C LEU A 127 -13.93 19.28 5.55
N THR A 128 -15.15 18.94 5.15
CA THR A 128 -16.03 18.06 5.94
C THR A 128 -16.43 16.85 5.11
N ALA A 129 -16.56 15.68 5.72
CA ALA A 129 -17.09 14.49 5.09
C ALA A 129 -17.76 13.58 6.13
N ASP A 130 -18.84 12.91 5.75
CA ASP A 130 -19.48 11.93 6.63
C ASP A 130 -18.64 10.66 6.71
N GLN A 131 -18.05 10.25 5.59
CA GLN A 131 -17.18 9.08 5.51
C GLN A 131 -16.13 9.28 4.42
N VAL A 132 -14.88 8.91 4.73
CA VAL A 132 -13.75 8.88 3.81
C VAL A 132 -13.13 7.49 3.91
N THR A 133 -13.02 6.78 2.79
CA THR A 133 -12.46 5.43 2.74
C THR A 133 -11.36 5.33 1.70
N SER A 134 -10.35 4.52 1.99
CA SER A 134 -9.32 4.09 1.05
C SER A 134 -9.12 2.59 1.14
N ASP A 135 -8.97 1.94 -0.01
CA ASP A 135 -8.64 0.52 -0.11
C ASP A 135 -7.37 0.33 -0.94
N SER A 136 -6.47 -0.54 -0.50
CA SER A 136 -5.32 -0.99 -1.27
C SER A 136 -5.20 -2.50 -1.15
N MET A 137 -5.23 -3.18 -2.30
CA MET A 137 -5.10 -4.63 -2.37
C MET A 137 -4.06 -4.99 -3.41
N VAL A 138 -3.22 -5.95 -3.07
CA VAL A 138 -2.36 -6.66 -4.03
C VAL A 138 -2.72 -8.13 -3.98
N SER A 139 -2.95 -8.74 -5.14
CA SER A 139 -3.25 -10.17 -5.23
C SER A 139 -2.67 -10.82 -6.47
N GLY A 140 -2.49 -12.13 -6.41
CA GLY A 140 -2.02 -12.94 -7.52
C GLY A 140 -0.98 -13.97 -7.09
N ASP A 141 -0.40 -14.62 -8.08
CA ASP A 141 0.77 -15.49 -7.93
C ASP A 141 1.91 -14.93 -8.78
N PHE A 142 3.08 -15.54 -8.69
CA PHE A 142 4.23 -15.20 -9.52
C PHE A 142 3.86 -15.10 -11.00
N GLY A 143 4.29 -14.01 -11.64
CA GLY A 143 4.01 -13.72 -13.04
C GLY A 143 2.69 -13.01 -13.30
N SER A 144 1.84 -12.83 -12.29
CA SER A 144 0.54 -12.17 -12.45
C SER A 144 0.08 -11.46 -11.16
N LEU A 145 0.95 -10.63 -10.57
CA LEU A 145 0.60 -9.81 -9.42
C LEU A 145 -0.08 -8.50 -9.85
N VAL A 146 -1.29 -8.29 -9.32
CA VAL A 146 -2.14 -7.13 -9.64
C VAL A 146 -2.40 -6.32 -8.37
N GLY A 147 -2.19 -5.00 -8.48
CA GLY A 147 -2.53 -4.03 -7.43
C GLY A 147 -3.79 -3.26 -7.82
N VAL A 148 -4.66 -3.00 -6.85
CA VAL A 148 -5.88 -2.20 -7.02
C VAL A 148 -6.01 -1.25 -5.83
N GLY A 149 -6.17 0.03 -6.12
CA GLY A 149 -6.48 1.06 -5.13
C GLY A 149 -7.84 1.70 -5.41
N ASN A 150 -8.57 2.05 -4.36
CA ASN A 150 -9.84 2.77 -4.49
C ASN A 150 -10.06 3.79 -3.36
N THR A 151 -10.96 4.75 -3.60
CA THR A 151 -11.38 5.74 -2.60
C THR A 151 -12.86 6.02 -2.76
N VAL A 152 -13.58 6.03 -1.64
CA VAL A 152 -14.99 6.48 -1.59
C VAL A 152 -15.13 7.61 -0.59
N LEU A 153 -15.81 8.67 -1.03
CA LEU A 153 -16.07 9.89 -0.29
C LEU A 153 -17.58 10.12 -0.19
N THR A 154 -18.11 10.23 1.03
CA THR A 154 -19.55 10.42 1.27
C THR A 154 -19.82 11.80 1.85
N ASN A 155 -20.73 12.54 1.22
CA ASN A 155 -21.16 13.88 1.62
C ASN A 155 -19.99 14.85 1.87
N THR A 156 -18.95 14.74 1.03
CA THR A 156 -17.76 15.58 1.18
C THR A 156 -18.03 16.99 0.66
N VAL A 157 -17.71 17.98 1.49
CA VAL A 157 -17.75 19.39 1.16
C VAL A 157 -16.36 19.96 1.38
N LEU A 158 -15.80 20.56 0.34
CA LEU A 158 -14.54 21.28 0.40
C LEU A 158 -14.80 22.74 0.06
N THR A 159 -14.30 23.62 0.90
CA THR A 159 -14.30 25.05 0.66
C THR A 159 -12.89 25.59 0.86
N ILE A 160 -12.46 26.45 -0.07
CA ILE A 160 -11.15 27.08 -0.05
C ILE A 160 -11.37 28.57 -0.22
N LEU A 161 -10.92 29.37 0.75
CA LEU A 161 -11.15 30.81 0.79
C LEU A 161 -12.64 31.16 0.61
N GLY A 162 -13.53 30.33 1.20
CA GLY A 162 -14.98 30.49 1.13
C GLY A 162 -15.63 30.08 -0.20
N THR A 163 -14.84 29.60 -1.16
CA THR A 163 -15.34 29.10 -2.44
C THR A 163 -15.47 27.58 -2.37
N GLY A 164 -16.66 27.06 -2.68
CA GLY A 164 -16.90 25.62 -2.75
C GLY A 164 -16.18 24.98 -3.93
N VAL A 165 -15.54 23.84 -3.68
CA VAL A 165 -14.92 22.98 -4.69
C VAL A 165 -15.74 21.71 -4.82
N SER A 166 -16.13 21.37 -6.04
CA SER A 166 -16.91 20.16 -6.31
C SER A 166 -16.01 18.92 -6.15
N ILE A 167 -16.51 17.92 -5.43
CA ILE A 167 -15.82 16.65 -5.19
C ILE A 167 -16.70 15.50 -5.71
N ASN A 168 -16.10 14.60 -6.47
CA ASN A 168 -16.73 13.34 -6.86
C ASN A 168 -16.64 12.35 -5.69
N SER A 169 -17.73 11.63 -5.40
CA SER A 169 -17.76 10.60 -4.36
C SER A 169 -16.88 9.37 -4.66
N ASN A 170 -16.56 9.13 -5.94
CA ASN A 170 -15.58 8.14 -6.39
C ASN A 170 -14.61 8.81 -7.36
N PRO A 171 -13.61 9.56 -6.86
CA PRO A 171 -12.63 10.20 -7.72
C PRO A 171 -11.79 9.15 -8.45
N ALA A 172 -11.45 9.41 -9.72
CA ALA A 172 -10.50 8.57 -10.46
C ALA A 172 -9.12 8.60 -9.77
N PRO A 173 -8.25 7.61 -10.03
CA PRO A 173 -6.89 7.63 -9.48
C PRO A 173 -6.16 8.94 -9.78
N ASN A 174 -5.49 9.51 -8.77
CA ASN A 174 -4.70 10.74 -8.82
C ASN A 174 -5.49 11.98 -9.27
N THR A 175 -6.72 12.16 -8.77
CA THR A 175 -7.57 13.30 -9.12
C THR A 175 -7.18 14.55 -8.35
N VAL A 176 -6.55 15.52 -9.03
CA VAL A 176 -6.26 16.84 -8.44
C VAL A 176 -7.51 17.73 -8.51
N VAL A 177 -8.06 18.11 -7.35
CA VAL A 177 -9.25 18.98 -7.27
C VAL A 177 -8.91 20.45 -7.03
N PHE A 178 -7.72 20.71 -6.49
CA PHE A 178 -7.22 22.06 -6.31
C PHE A 178 -5.69 22.08 -6.40
N ASN A 179 -5.14 23.06 -7.10
CA ASN A 179 -3.70 23.30 -7.19
C ASN A 179 -3.45 24.78 -7.51
N SER A 180 -3.42 25.61 -6.46
CA SER A 180 -3.19 27.04 -6.57
C SER A 180 -2.82 27.62 -5.20
N LEU A 181 -2.21 28.81 -5.18
CA LEU A 181 -1.91 29.55 -3.95
C LEU A 181 -1.08 28.75 -2.92
N GLY A 182 -0.25 27.81 -3.39
CA GLY A 182 0.54 26.93 -2.53
C GLY A 182 -0.24 25.75 -1.93
N ILE A 183 -1.55 25.62 -2.21
CA ILE A 183 -2.39 24.50 -1.77
C ILE A 183 -2.52 23.52 -2.92
N THR A 184 -2.20 22.26 -2.68
CA THR A 184 -2.49 21.14 -3.58
C THR A 184 -3.37 20.13 -2.86
N ILE A 185 -4.48 19.73 -3.48
CA ILE A 185 -5.37 18.70 -2.96
C ILE A 185 -5.55 17.63 -4.03
N THR A 186 -5.07 16.44 -3.71
CA THR A 186 -5.18 15.24 -4.55
C THR A 186 -6.09 14.25 -3.86
N LEU A 187 -7.12 13.79 -4.56
CA LEU A 187 -8.03 12.74 -4.13
C LEU A 187 -7.63 11.42 -4.79
N ASN A 188 -7.85 10.32 -4.07
CA ASN A 188 -7.52 8.97 -4.53
C ASN A 188 -6.09 8.90 -5.10
N GLU A 189 -5.13 9.44 -4.35
CA GLU A 189 -3.73 9.45 -4.77
C GLU A 189 -3.18 8.03 -4.69
N GLN A 190 -2.72 7.49 -5.82
CA GLN A 190 -2.33 6.09 -5.94
C GLN A 190 -0.90 5.96 -6.46
N PHE A 191 -0.14 5.11 -5.77
CA PHE A 191 1.22 4.73 -6.14
C PHE A 191 1.30 3.22 -6.31
N ALA A 192 1.49 2.77 -7.56
CA ALA A 192 1.80 1.38 -7.85
C ALA A 192 3.33 1.20 -7.90
N SER A 193 3.83 0.12 -7.32
CA SER A 193 5.24 -0.27 -7.36
C SER A 193 5.40 -1.73 -7.81
N GLY A 194 6.64 -2.15 -8.09
CA GLY A 194 6.96 -3.50 -8.54
C GLY A 194 6.71 -3.76 -10.03
N ASP A 195 7.13 -4.94 -10.49
CA ASP A 195 7.09 -5.37 -11.90
C ASP A 195 5.79 -6.11 -12.27
N GLY A 196 4.98 -6.51 -11.28
CA GLY A 196 3.78 -7.34 -11.47
C GLY A 196 4.08 -8.82 -11.73
N ILE A 197 5.35 -9.21 -11.64
CA ILE A 197 5.83 -10.57 -11.91
C ILE A 197 6.36 -11.16 -10.60
N SER A 198 7.38 -10.53 -10.03
CA SER A 198 8.05 -10.93 -8.80
C SER A 198 7.70 -10.02 -7.62
N SER A 199 7.21 -8.80 -7.89
CA SER A 199 6.79 -7.87 -6.85
C SER A 199 5.64 -6.99 -7.34
N ARG A 200 4.76 -6.62 -6.43
CA ARG A 200 3.73 -5.61 -6.67
C ARG A 200 3.40 -4.92 -5.37
N GLY A 201 3.38 -3.59 -5.38
CA GLY A 201 2.85 -2.79 -4.29
C GLY A 201 1.77 -1.85 -4.81
N GLN A 202 0.85 -1.49 -3.92
CA GLN A 202 -0.20 -0.51 -4.13
C GLN A 202 -0.35 0.30 -2.85
N THR A 203 -0.26 1.61 -2.97
CA THR A 203 -0.54 2.58 -1.91
C THR A 203 -1.63 3.53 -2.38
N THR A 204 -2.58 3.84 -1.50
CA THR A 204 -3.69 4.75 -1.78
C THR A 204 -3.89 5.70 -0.61
N ASN A 205 -3.90 7.01 -0.89
CA ASN A 205 -4.37 8.05 0.02
C ASN A 205 -5.74 8.52 -0.47
N ALA A 206 -6.78 8.47 0.37
CA ALA A 206 -8.08 9.00 -0.03
C ALA A 206 -8.02 10.50 -0.29
N ILE A 207 -7.38 11.24 0.61
CA ILE A 207 -7.17 12.68 0.50
C ILE A 207 -5.74 13.01 0.92
N HIS A 208 -5.02 13.67 0.03
CA HIS A 208 -3.72 14.26 0.31
C HIS A 208 -3.80 15.78 0.09
N ILE A 209 -3.42 16.55 1.10
CA ILE A 209 -3.37 18.01 1.05
C ILE A 209 -1.93 18.44 1.34
N GLY A 210 -1.29 19.05 0.34
CA GLY A 210 0.01 19.69 0.47
C GLY A 210 -0.13 21.21 0.57
N LEU A 211 0.60 21.82 1.50
CA LEU A 211 0.63 23.25 1.77
C LEU A 211 2.07 23.75 1.69
N VAL A 212 2.35 24.65 0.75
CA VAL A 212 3.67 25.25 0.53
C VAL A 212 3.53 26.76 0.50
N ASP A 213 4.06 27.42 1.52
CA ASP A 213 4.05 28.88 1.69
C ASP A 213 2.69 29.53 1.48
N VAL A 214 1.63 28.88 1.98
CA VAL A 214 0.26 29.36 1.84
C VAL A 214 0.04 30.55 2.77
N VAL A 215 -0.37 31.69 2.21
CA VAL A 215 -0.60 32.90 3.01
C VAL A 215 -1.92 32.77 3.78
N GLY A 216 -1.85 32.74 5.11
CA GLY A 216 -3.02 32.63 5.98
C GLY A 216 -2.70 32.95 7.44
N GLY A 217 -3.67 33.51 8.18
CA GLY A 217 -3.56 33.63 9.65
C GLY A 217 -2.44 34.55 10.13
N GLY A 218 -2.03 35.51 9.29
CA GLY A 218 -0.91 36.42 9.57
C GLY A 218 0.48 35.83 9.31
N GLY A 219 0.59 34.64 8.70
CA GLY A 219 1.86 33.99 8.38
C GLY A 219 1.79 33.08 7.15
N LEU A 220 2.80 32.21 7.03
CA LEU A 220 2.88 31.16 6.03
C LEU A 220 2.49 29.82 6.65
N VAL A 221 1.56 29.12 6.02
CA VAL A 221 1.16 27.77 6.38
C VAL A 221 1.92 26.78 5.50
N ASN A 222 2.59 25.84 6.15
CA ASN A 222 3.38 24.81 5.49
C ASN A 222 3.08 23.44 6.11
N GLY A 223 3.04 22.41 5.28
CA GLY A 223 2.90 21.03 5.74
C GLY A 223 2.02 20.15 4.88
N ASP A 224 1.79 18.93 5.37
CA ASP A 224 1.02 17.92 4.68
C ASP A 224 -0.05 17.31 5.59
N ILE A 225 -1.16 16.92 4.98
CA ILE A 225 -2.26 16.20 5.62
C ILE A 225 -2.62 15.02 4.74
N VAL A 226 -2.65 13.83 5.33
CA VAL A 226 -3.11 12.60 4.69
C VAL A 226 -4.29 12.05 5.49
N ILE A 227 -5.40 11.77 4.81
CA ILE A 227 -6.60 11.15 5.38
C ILE A 227 -6.88 9.84 4.64
N ALA A 228 -7.16 8.81 5.44
CA ALA A 228 -7.38 7.42 5.04
C ALA A 228 -6.29 6.94 4.09
N HIS A 229 -5.22 6.42 4.69
CA HIS A 229 -4.11 5.79 4.00
C HIS A 229 -4.23 4.27 4.08
N SER A 230 -3.96 3.61 2.96
CA SER A 230 -3.77 2.17 2.89
C SER A 230 -2.63 1.81 1.96
N ALA A 231 -1.88 0.77 2.30
CA ALA A 231 -0.82 0.21 1.49
C ALA A 231 -0.78 -1.31 1.62
N ALA A 232 -0.49 -1.97 0.50
CA ALA A 232 -0.32 -3.41 0.42
C ALA A 232 0.80 -3.77 -0.57
N ASN A 233 1.56 -4.81 -0.28
CA ASN A 233 2.58 -5.33 -1.18
C ASN A 233 2.73 -6.86 -1.08
N LEU A 234 3.05 -7.48 -2.22
CA LEU A 234 3.42 -8.88 -2.32
C LEU A 234 4.80 -9.02 -2.99
N GLU A 235 5.58 -9.98 -2.52
CA GLU A 235 6.81 -10.43 -3.19
C GLU A 235 6.78 -11.94 -3.41
N ALA A 236 7.17 -12.34 -4.62
CA ALA A 236 7.24 -13.71 -5.07
C ALA A 236 8.65 -14.04 -5.57
N VAL A 237 9.15 -15.19 -5.16
CA VAL A 237 10.47 -15.69 -5.57
C VAL A 237 10.33 -17.00 -6.32
N VAL A 238 11.23 -17.22 -7.27
CA VAL A 238 11.42 -18.54 -7.87
C VAL A 238 12.46 -19.26 -7.00
N PRO A 239 12.11 -20.34 -6.28
CA PRO A 239 13.10 -21.14 -5.58
C PRO A 239 14.12 -21.65 -6.59
N GLU A 240 15.42 -21.54 -6.28
CA GLU A 240 16.44 -22.09 -7.18
C GLU A 240 16.18 -23.60 -7.37
N PRO A 241 16.13 -24.10 -8.63
CA PRO A 241 15.93 -25.52 -8.84
C PRO A 241 17.07 -26.28 -8.18
N THR A 242 16.74 -27.35 -7.43
CA THR A 242 17.72 -28.27 -6.81
C THR A 242 18.54 -29.07 -7.84
N SER A 243 18.65 -28.57 -9.08
CA SER A 243 19.40 -29.12 -10.21
C SER A 243 20.87 -29.34 -9.88
N ILE A 244 21.45 -28.60 -8.92
CA ILE A 244 22.80 -28.84 -8.40
C ILE A 244 22.91 -30.22 -7.74
N ILE A 245 21.93 -30.63 -6.93
CA ILE A 245 21.95 -31.94 -6.26
C ILE A 245 21.80 -33.05 -7.31
N GLY A 246 20.89 -32.88 -8.27
CA GLY A 246 20.74 -33.80 -9.39
C GLY A 246 22.01 -33.94 -10.23
N ALA A 247 22.69 -32.82 -10.51
CA ALA A 247 23.95 -32.79 -11.25
C ALA A 247 25.10 -33.46 -10.47
N VAL A 248 25.20 -33.21 -9.16
CA VAL A 248 26.22 -33.84 -8.28
C VAL A 248 26.00 -35.34 -8.18
N VAL A 249 24.75 -35.79 -8.00
CA VAL A 249 24.42 -37.23 -7.97
C VAL A 249 24.68 -37.88 -9.33
N GLY A 250 24.33 -37.20 -10.43
CA GLY A 250 24.61 -37.65 -11.79
C GLY A 250 26.11 -37.81 -12.08
N LEU A 251 26.92 -36.83 -11.66
CA LEU A 251 28.38 -36.87 -11.78
C LEU A 251 29.01 -37.94 -10.88
N ALA A 252 28.53 -38.11 -9.65
CA ALA A 252 28.97 -39.15 -8.74
C ALA A 252 28.69 -40.56 -9.30
N TRP A 253 27.51 -40.76 -9.92
CA TRP A 253 27.16 -42.01 -10.57
C TRP A 253 28.02 -42.30 -11.81
N LEU A 254 28.27 -41.28 -12.65
CA LEU A 254 29.18 -41.39 -13.80
C LEU A 254 30.62 -41.73 -13.36
N ALA A 255 31.11 -41.09 -12.30
CA ALA A 255 32.43 -41.38 -11.73
C ALA A 255 32.52 -42.79 -11.15
N ALA A 256 31.48 -43.26 -10.45
CA ALA A 256 31.39 -44.62 -9.94
C ALA A 256 31.32 -45.67 -11.07
N ARG A 257 30.61 -45.37 -12.16
CA ARG A 257 30.52 -46.24 -13.35
C ARG A 257 31.86 -46.32 -14.10
N ARG A 258 32.62 -45.23 -14.14
CA ARG A 258 33.96 -45.20 -14.78
C ARG A 258 35.00 -46.00 -13.99
N ARG A 259 34.87 -46.11 -12.66
CA ARG A 259 35.75 -46.95 -11.82
C ARG A 259 35.47 -48.46 -11.92
N ARG A 260 34.32 -48.87 -12.50
CA ARG A 260 33.93 -50.28 -12.65
C ARG A 260 34.23 -50.86 -14.05
N ARG A 261 34.90 -50.10 -14.91
CA ARG A 261 35.48 -50.57 -16.19
C ARG A 261 36.99 -50.55 -16.07
#